data_AF-A0A1F4RZE2-F1
#
_entry.id   AF-A0A1F4RZE2-F1
#
_cell.length_a   1.000
_cell.length_b   1.000
_cell.length_c   1.000
_cell.angle_alpha   90.00
_cell.angle_beta   90.00
_cell.angle_gamma   90.00
#
_symmetry.space_group_name_H-M   'P 1'
#
loop_
_entity.id
_entity.type
_entity.pdbx_description
1 polymer ?
#
loop_
_entity_poly.entity_id
_entity_poly.type
_entity_poly.pdbx_seq_one_letter_code
_entity_poly.pdbx_strand_id
1 'polypeptide(L)'
;MTEEIAILRKDILKYFDKQNEIPGEKVKLSTSGLYYYAVFKYKQANPKRNCLICKIEIWVTETYKKIFEYLSDSTDNEDSAIWIKKNGTEYLLLPEFAGGYSVFDTTTYKLHSYYSTADPFIWTGIFPSPSVDKIAVNGCYWGCPDELRVFDTKNIISLPYKMIYQIINVTNEAAFEHWEDDNTMVICKNKKDIMRIGV
;
A
#
# COMPACT_ATOMS: atom_id res chain seq x y z
N MET A 1 13.14 5.95 -10.01
CA MET A 1 13.43 4.90 -9.02
C MET A 1 14.67 5.33 -8.25
N THR A 2 14.61 5.35 -6.92
CA THR A 2 15.75 5.76 -6.07
C THR A 2 16.78 4.63 -5.95
N GLU A 3 18.00 4.96 -5.53
CA GLU A 3 19.07 4.00 -5.31
C GLU A 3 18.72 2.99 -4.20
N GLU A 4 18.09 3.44 -3.12
CA GLU A 4 17.65 2.59 -2.00
C GLU A 4 16.71 1.47 -2.46
N ILE A 5 15.68 1.81 -3.25
CA ILE A 5 14.73 0.83 -3.80
C ILE A 5 15.45 -0.19 -4.69
N ALA A 6 16.39 0.28 -5.51
CA ALA A 6 17.15 -0.61 -6.39
C ALA A 6 18.01 -1.61 -5.60
N ILE A 7 18.59 -1.18 -4.47
CA ILE A 7 19.35 -2.04 -3.56
C ILE A 7 18.43 -3.07 -2.90
N LEU A 8 17.31 -2.65 -2.33
CA LEU A 8 16.36 -3.54 -1.66
C LEU A 8 15.79 -4.59 -2.60
N ARG A 9 15.37 -4.19 -3.82
CA ARG A 9 14.85 -5.14 -4.82
C ARG A 9 15.90 -6.15 -5.27
N LYS A 10 17.16 -5.73 -5.42
CA LYS A 10 18.27 -6.67 -5.73
C LYS A 10 18.48 -7.66 -4.59
N ASP A 11 18.37 -7.21 -3.34
CA ASP A 11 18.50 -8.08 -2.16
C ASP A 11 17.34 -9.08 -2.06
N ILE A 12 16.09 -8.65 -2.31
CA ILE A 12 14.93 -9.54 -2.40
C ILE A 12 15.14 -10.60 -3.47
N LEU A 13 15.53 -10.18 -4.68
CA LEU A 13 15.73 -11.08 -5.81
C LEU A 13 16.80 -12.15 -5.52
N LYS A 14 17.84 -11.79 -4.77
CA LYS A 14 18.92 -12.72 -4.38
C LYS A 14 18.41 -13.93 -3.58
N TYR A 15 17.35 -13.76 -2.80
CA TYR A 15 16.82 -14.81 -1.93
C TYR A 15 15.44 -15.34 -2.35
N PHE A 16 14.93 -14.88 -3.49
CA PHE A 16 13.72 -15.40 -4.08
C PHE A 16 13.95 -16.78 -4.70
N ASP A 17 13.13 -17.74 -4.30
CA ASP A 17 13.11 -19.07 -4.90
C ASP A 17 11.66 -19.49 -5.14
N LYS A 18 11.31 -19.68 -6.42
CA LYS A 18 9.98 -20.08 -6.84
C LYS A 18 9.55 -21.46 -6.32
N GLN A 19 10.50 -22.32 -5.93
CA GLN A 19 10.18 -23.64 -5.38
C GLN A 19 9.65 -23.55 -3.94
N ASN A 20 9.89 -22.41 -3.28
CA ASN A 20 9.48 -22.16 -1.89
C ASN A 20 8.12 -21.46 -1.78
N GLU A 21 7.25 -21.63 -2.78
CA GLU A 21 5.90 -21.06 -2.76
C GLU A 21 5.10 -21.63 -1.58
N ILE A 22 4.40 -20.75 -0.89
CA ILE A 22 3.43 -21.09 0.15
C ILE A 22 2.06 -21.10 -0.51
N PRO A 23 1.29 -22.20 -0.41
CA PRO A 23 -0.06 -22.25 -0.94
C PRO A 23 -0.95 -21.14 -0.37
N GLY A 24 -1.69 -20.48 -1.24
CA GLY A 24 -2.56 -19.36 -0.88
C GLY A 24 -2.36 -18.21 -1.85
N GLU A 25 -3.30 -18.05 -2.77
CA GLU A 25 -3.38 -16.91 -3.66
C GLU A 25 -4.40 -15.91 -3.09
N LYS A 26 -4.03 -14.64 -3.08
CA LYS A 26 -4.99 -13.55 -2.85
C LYS A 26 -5.19 -12.79 -4.14
N VAL A 27 -6.44 -12.64 -4.55
CA VAL A 27 -6.83 -11.88 -5.74
C VAL A 27 -7.77 -10.75 -5.33
N LYS A 28 -7.52 -9.54 -5.83
CA LYS A 28 -8.49 -8.43 -5.74
C LYS A 28 -8.70 -7.77 -7.10
N LEU A 29 -9.97 -7.64 -7.47
CA LEU A 29 -10.41 -6.91 -8.66
C LEU A 29 -10.25 -5.41 -8.47
N SER A 30 -9.92 -4.73 -9.56
CA SER A 30 -10.04 -3.28 -9.70
C SER A 30 -11.49 -2.81 -9.58
N THR A 31 -11.67 -1.51 -9.34
CA THR A 31 -12.99 -0.90 -9.17
C THR A 31 -13.87 -1.10 -10.39
N SER A 32 -13.30 -1.11 -11.59
CA SER A 32 -13.98 -1.39 -12.85
C SER A 32 -14.13 -2.88 -13.16
N GLY A 33 -13.34 -3.73 -12.50
CA GLY A 33 -13.19 -5.16 -12.84
C GLY A 33 -12.30 -5.43 -14.06
N LEU A 34 -11.76 -4.41 -14.74
CA LEU A 34 -10.92 -4.58 -15.93
C LEU A 34 -9.54 -5.18 -15.62
N TYR A 35 -9.06 -4.93 -14.41
CA TYR A 35 -7.79 -5.44 -13.91
C TYR A 35 -7.99 -6.22 -12.61
N TYR A 36 -7.02 -7.07 -12.29
CA TYR A 36 -6.84 -7.63 -10.96
C TYR A 36 -5.36 -7.72 -10.61
N TYR A 37 -5.07 -7.74 -9.31
CA TYR A 37 -3.77 -8.18 -8.84
C TYR A 37 -3.89 -9.50 -8.09
N ALA A 38 -2.86 -10.32 -8.23
CA ALA A 38 -2.66 -11.57 -7.51
C ALA A 38 -1.40 -11.47 -6.66
N VAL A 39 -1.45 -11.98 -5.43
CA VAL A 39 -0.30 -12.06 -4.52
C VAL A 39 0.01 -13.50 -4.22
N PHE A 40 1.28 -13.84 -4.41
CA PHE A 40 1.85 -15.15 -4.12
C PHE A 40 2.96 -14.99 -3.08
N LYS A 41 3.00 -15.89 -2.10
CA LYS A 41 3.98 -15.84 -1.01
C LYS A 41 5.04 -16.91 -1.15
N TYR A 42 6.27 -16.57 -0.81
CA TYR A 42 7.43 -17.46 -0.90
C TYR A 42 8.24 -17.40 0.39
N LYS A 43 8.68 -18.54 0.91
CA LYS A 43 9.76 -18.55 1.91
C LYS A 43 11.06 -18.16 1.24
N GLN A 44 11.87 -17.36 1.93
CA GLN A 44 13.20 -17.01 1.42
C GLN A 44 14.13 -18.23 1.41
N ALA A 45 15.03 -18.28 0.44
CA ALA A 45 16.07 -19.30 0.37
C ALA A 45 17.11 -19.18 1.51
N ASN A 46 17.17 -18.03 2.18
CA ASN A 46 18.05 -17.81 3.32
C ASN A 46 17.35 -18.21 4.63
N PRO A 47 17.74 -19.32 5.29
CA PRO A 47 17.08 -19.79 6.51
C PRO A 47 17.31 -18.87 7.72
N LYS A 48 18.19 -17.87 7.62
CA LYS A 48 18.40 -16.86 8.67
C LYS A 48 17.42 -15.68 8.59
N ARG A 49 16.61 -15.61 7.53
CA ARG A 49 15.60 -14.56 7.34
C ARG A 49 14.22 -15.16 7.54
N ASN A 50 13.42 -14.49 8.37
CA ASN A 50 12.09 -14.95 8.74
C ASN A 50 10.96 -14.23 7.97
N CYS A 51 11.29 -13.20 7.17
CA CYS A 51 10.32 -12.57 6.28
C CYS A 51 10.09 -13.42 5.02
N LEU A 52 8.88 -13.33 4.50
CA LEU A 52 8.46 -13.91 3.22
C LEU A 52 8.76 -12.93 2.09
N ILE A 53 8.78 -13.44 0.87
CA ILE A 53 8.76 -12.63 -0.35
C ILE A 53 7.35 -12.74 -0.95
N CYS A 54 6.77 -11.61 -1.29
CA CYS A 54 5.52 -11.50 -2.01
C CYS A 54 5.83 -11.21 -3.48
N LYS A 55 5.35 -12.07 -4.38
CA LYS A 55 5.27 -11.78 -5.81
C LYS A 55 3.89 -11.22 -6.09
N ILE A 56 3.85 -10.01 -6.63
CA ILE A 56 2.62 -9.35 -7.03
C ILE A 56 2.57 -9.34 -8.55
N GLU A 57 1.50 -9.88 -9.10
CA GLU A 57 1.25 -9.89 -10.54
C GLU A 57 -0.02 -9.11 -10.84
N ILE A 58 0.00 -8.31 -11.90
CA ILE A 58 -1.13 -7.50 -12.34
C ILE A 58 -1.56 -7.98 -13.72
N TRP A 59 -2.86 -8.18 -13.88
CA TRP A 59 -3.45 -8.85 -15.02
C TRP A 59 -4.63 -8.06 -15.58
N VAL A 60 -4.85 -8.18 -16.89
CA VAL A 60 -6.10 -7.77 -17.52
C VAL A 60 -7.11 -8.92 -17.41
N THR A 61 -8.27 -8.64 -16.80
CA THR A 61 -9.27 -9.66 -16.46
C THR A 61 -9.81 -10.40 -17.68
N GLU A 62 -10.21 -9.68 -18.73
CA GLU A 62 -10.86 -10.28 -19.91
C GLU A 62 -9.93 -11.20 -20.70
N THR A 63 -8.66 -10.80 -20.84
CA THR A 63 -7.70 -11.52 -21.69
C THR A 63 -6.81 -12.48 -20.91
N TYR A 64 -6.88 -12.47 -19.58
CA TYR A 64 -5.95 -13.17 -18.70
C TYR A 64 -4.48 -12.89 -19.04
N LYS A 65 -4.19 -11.66 -19.51
CA LYS A 65 -2.84 -11.24 -19.88
C LYS A 65 -2.16 -10.59 -18.68
N LYS A 66 -1.03 -11.14 -18.25
CA LYS A 66 -0.15 -10.47 -17.28
C LYS A 66 0.47 -9.24 -17.92
N ILE A 67 0.28 -8.09 -17.28
CA ILE A 67 0.81 -6.80 -17.74
C ILE A 67 1.97 -6.31 -16.88
N PHE A 68 2.09 -6.80 -15.65
CA PHE A 68 3.17 -6.41 -14.75
C PHE A 68 3.43 -7.47 -13.68
N GLU A 69 4.66 -7.52 -13.18
CA GLU A 69 5.03 -8.28 -11.99
C GLU A 69 6.13 -7.56 -11.22
N TYR A 70 6.14 -7.72 -9.89
CA TYR A 70 7.29 -7.36 -9.08
C TYR A 70 7.36 -8.18 -7.78
N LEU A 71 8.53 -8.15 -7.14
CA LEU A 71 8.78 -8.78 -5.85
C LEU A 71 8.90 -7.73 -4.75
N SER A 72 8.32 -8.02 -3.58
CA SER A 72 8.37 -7.21 -2.37
C SER A 72 8.61 -8.13 -1.17
N ASP A 73 9.17 -7.63 -0.07
CA ASP A 73 9.30 -8.34 1.21
C ASP A 73 8.23 -7.91 2.24
N SER A 74 7.19 -7.19 1.79
CA SER A 74 6.08 -6.74 2.62
C SER A 74 5.09 -7.87 2.89
N THR A 75 5.34 -8.67 3.94
CA THR A 75 4.55 -9.88 4.25
C THR A 75 3.18 -9.61 4.86
N ASP A 76 3.03 -8.46 5.50
CA ASP A 76 1.92 -8.19 6.42
C ASP A 76 0.96 -7.12 5.89
N ASN A 77 1.34 -6.40 4.82
CA ASN A 77 0.59 -5.25 4.31
C ASN A 77 -0.03 -5.46 2.93
N GLU A 78 0.02 -6.69 2.39
CA GLU A 78 -0.64 -7.02 1.12
C GLU A 78 -2.17 -6.78 1.18
N ASP A 79 -2.76 -6.91 2.37
CA ASP A 79 -4.17 -6.65 2.59
C ASP A 79 -4.48 -5.16 2.55
N SER A 80 -3.49 -4.30 2.84
CA SER A 80 -3.58 -2.85 2.75
C SER A 80 -3.48 -2.32 1.32
N ALA A 81 -3.13 -3.16 0.34
CA ALA A 81 -3.16 -2.75 -1.06
C ALA A 81 -4.60 -2.55 -1.55
N ILE A 82 -4.81 -1.44 -2.28
CA ILE A 82 -6.12 -1.02 -2.77
C ILE A 82 -6.06 -0.54 -4.21
N TRP A 83 -7.13 -0.83 -4.96
CA TRP A 83 -7.41 -0.16 -6.21
C TRP A 83 -8.11 1.16 -5.96
N ILE A 84 -7.71 2.19 -6.69
CA ILE A 84 -8.38 3.49 -6.72
C ILE A 84 -8.66 3.89 -8.15
N LYS A 85 -9.70 4.70 -8.34
CA LYS A 85 -10.04 5.31 -9.63
C LYS A 85 -10.00 6.82 -9.50
N LYS A 86 -9.19 7.47 -10.32
CA LYS A 86 -9.02 8.93 -10.35
C LYS A 86 -9.04 9.43 -11.78
N ASN A 87 -9.91 10.40 -12.07
CA ASN A 87 -10.07 10.99 -13.41
C ASN A 87 -10.25 9.91 -14.52
N GLY A 88 -11.01 8.86 -14.22
CA GLY A 88 -11.25 7.74 -15.15
C GLY A 88 -10.13 6.70 -15.23
N THR A 89 -8.95 6.97 -14.68
CA THR A 89 -7.80 6.04 -14.67
C THR A 89 -7.77 5.24 -13.37
N GLU A 90 -7.40 3.96 -13.46
CA GLU A 90 -7.24 3.11 -12.28
C GLU A 90 -5.76 2.99 -11.89
N TYR A 91 -5.53 3.01 -10.59
CA TYR A 91 -4.21 2.85 -10.00
C TYR A 91 -4.28 1.80 -8.90
N LEU A 92 -3.21 1.04 -8.73
CA LEU A 92 -3.06 0.12 -7.61
C LEU A 92 -2.03 0.70 -6.64
N LEU A 93 -2.50 1.05 -5.44
CA LEU A 93 -1.65 1.49 -4.33
C LEU A 93 -1.24 0.27 -3.53
N LEU A 94 0.07 0.15 -3.30
CA LEU A 94 0.71 -1.02 -2.70
C LEU A 94 1.66 -0.54 -1.61
N PRO A 95 1.61 -1.09 -0.41
CA PRO A 95 2.72 -0.96 0.52
C PRO A 95 3.97 -1.61 -0.08
N GLU A 96 5.12 -0.94 0.10
CA GLU A 96 6.41 -1.38 -0.41
C GLU A 96 7.36 -1.54 0.77
N PHE A 97 7.98 -2.71 0.90
CA PHE A 97 8.86 -3.03 2.03
C PHE A 97 8.18 -2.83 3.41
N ALA A 98 8.99 -2.59 4.44
CA ALA A 98 8.58 -2.15 5.77
C ALA A 98 8.77 -0.63 5.92
N GLY A 99 8.02 0.17 5.15
CA GLY A 99 8.04 1.64 5.30
C GLY A 99 7.87 2.47 4.02
N GLY A 100 7.69 1.83 2.87
CA GLY A 100 7.49 2.50 1.58
C GLY A 100 6.13 2.21 1.00
N TYR A 101 5.89 2.75 -0.19
CA TYR A 101 4.71 2.48 -0.99
C TYR A 101 4.99 2.66 -2.47
N SER A 102 4.14 2.03 -3.26
CA SER A 102 4.16 2.06 -4.71
C SER A 102 2.78 2.33 -5.28
N VAL A 103 2.78 2.86 -6.50
CA VAL A 103 1.59 3.15 -7.31
C VAL A 103 1.82 2.56 -8.68
N PHE A 104 1.02 1.57 -9.05
CA PHE A 104 1.00 1.08 -10.42
C PHE A 104 -0.02 1.87 -11.24
N ASP A 105 0.44 2.44 -12.34
CA ASP A 105 -0.38 3.17 -13.31
C ASP A 105 -0.82 2.25 -14.45
N THR A 106 -2.14 2.00 -14.56
CA THR A 106 -2.71 1.14 -15.60
C THR A 106 -2.68 1.75 -17.00
N THR A 107 -2.41 3.04 -17.14
CA THR A 107 -2.26 3.69 -18.46
C THR A 107 -0.87 3.46 -19.03
N THR A 108 0.16 3.62 -18.19
CA THR A 108 1.56 3.53 -18.63
C THR A 108 2.21 2.18 -18.34
N TYR A 109 1.54 1.32 -17.57
CA TYR A 109 2.06 0.06 -17.02
C TYR A 109 3.39 0.25 -16.28
N LYS A 110 3.51 1.37 -15.57
CA LYS A 110 4.70 1.71 -14.76
C LYS A 110 4.37 1.63 -13.28
N LEU A 111 5.35 1.12 -12.53
CA LEU A 111 5.35 1.15 -11.08
C LEU A 111 6.18 2.35 -10.60
N HIS A 112 5.51 3.28 -9.92
CA HIS A 112 6.12 4.41 -9.24
C HIS A 112 6.32 3.99 -7.78
N SER A 113 7.55 4.04 -7.27
CA SER A 113 7.86 3.53 -5.93
C SER A 113 8.63 4.55 -5.13
N TYR A 114 8.31 4.63 -3.83
CA TYR A 114 9.01 5.45 -2.87
C TYR A 114 9.31 4.64 -1.60
N TYR A 115 10.51 4.83 -1.09
CA TYR A 115 10.98 4.29 0.18
C TYR A 115 12.04 5.27 0.71
N SER A 116 12.07 5.43 2.03
CA SER A 116 13.10 6.20 2.71
C SER A 116 13.37 5.59 4.08
N THR A 117 14.64 5.29 4.36
CA THR A 117 15.07 4.87 5.71
C THR A 117 14.84 5.95 6.78
N ALA A 118 14.72 7.22 6.38
CA ALA A 118 14.47 8.33 7.29
C ALA A 118 13.01 8.41 7.79
N ASP A 119 12.07 7.77 7.07
CA ASP A 119 10.67 7.64 7.50
C ASP A 119 10.18 6.20 7.29
N PRO A 120 10.48 5.29 8.22
CA PRO A 120 10.15 3.86 8.09
C PRO A 120 8.67 3.56 8.41
N PHE A 121 7.75 4.49 8.12
CA PHE A 121 6.34 4.38 8.48
C PHE A 121 5.62 3.32 7.64
N ILE A 122 5.10 2.28 8.30
CA ILE A 122 4.53 1.10 7.65
C ILE A 122 3.04 1.31 7.41
N TRP A 123 2.61 1.27 6.16
CA TRP A 123 1.20 1.45 5.79
C TRP A 123 0.40 0.17 6.03
N THR A 124 -0.53 0.21 6.98
CA THR A 124 -1.38 -0.94 7.38
C THR A 124 -2.83 -0.78 6.94
N GLY A 125 -3.24 0.42 6.52
CA GLY A 125 -4.56 0.65 5.92
C GLY A 125 -4.57 1.94 5.09
N ILE A 126 -5.27 1.93 3.96
CA ILE A 126 -5.35 3.07 3.04
C ILE A 126 -6.82 3.42 2.81
N PHE A 127 -7.17 4.68 3.02
CA PHE A 127 -8.54 5.18 2.96
C PHE A 127 -8.59 6.44 2.08
N PRO A 128 -8.93 6.31 0.79
CA PRO A 128 -8.99 7.46 -0.10
C PRO A 128 -10.19 8.36 0.18
N SER A 129 -10.01 9.67 0.05
CA SER A 129 -11.14 10.61 0.02
C SER A 129 -12.02 10.37 -1.23
N PRO A 130 -13.26 10.88 -1.27
CA PRO A 130 -14.16 10.67 -2.41
C PRO A 130 -13.56 11.03 -3.78
N SER A 131 -12.83 12.15 -3.88
CA SER A 131 -12.12 12.57 -5.10
C SER A 131 -10.74 11.92 -5.28
N VAL A 132 -10.25 11.22 -4.25
CA VAL A 132 -8.90 10.66 -4.18
C VAL A 132 -7.80 11.74 -4.26
N ASP A 133 -8.12 12.99 -3.94
CA ASP A 133 -7.13 14.07 -3.76
C ASP A 133 -6.40 13.99 -2.43
N LYS A 134 -6.93 13.22 -1.48
CA LYS A 134 -6.27 12.86 -0.24
C LYS A 134 -6.39 11.37 0.02
N ILE A 135 -5.44 10.83 0.77
CA ILE A 135 -5.56 9.51 1.39
C ILE A 135 -5.27 9.64 2.88
N ALA A 136 -6.10 9.02 3.70
CA ALA A 136 -5.81 8.73 5.08
C ALA A 136 -5.14 7.36 5.14
N VAL A 137 -4.10 7.24 5.94
CA VAL A 137 -3.31 6.02 6.07
C VAL A 137 -3.15 5.69 7.54
N ASN A 138 -3.65 4.53 7.94
CA ASN A 138 -3.27 3.92 9.20
C ASN A 138 -1.92 3.24 9.01
N GLY A 139 -1.07 3.36 10.01
CA GLY A 139 0.21 2.71 10.00
C GLY A 139 0.91 2.83 11.33
N CYS A 140 2.08 2.22 11.42
CA CYS A 140 2.88 2.25 12.62
C CYS A 140 4.37 2.15 12.30
N TYR A 141 5.15 2.27 13.35
CA TYR A 141 6.53 1.81 13.37
C TYR A 141 6.59 0.48 14.12
N TRP A 142 7.55 -0.37 13.79
CA TRP A 142 7.71 -1.66 14.45
C TRP A 142 7.73 -1.52 15.98
N GLY A 143 6.71 -2.06 16.65
CA GLY A 143 6.57 -2.03 18.11
C GLY A 143 6.11 -0.69 18.71
N CYS A 144 5.61 0.25 17.89
CA CYS A 144 5.08 1.54 18.33
C CYS A 144 3.55 1.61 18.20
N PRO A 145 2.89 2.55 18.91
CA PRO A 145 1.47 2.84 18.71
C PRO A 145 1.16 3.25 17.26
N ASP A 146 -0.06 2.96 16.83
CA ASP A 146 -0.52 3.35 15.50
C ASP A 146 -0.61 4.88 15.37
N GLU A 147 -0.42 5.34 14.15
CA GLU A 147 -0.63 6.70 13.72
C GLU A 147 -1.59 6.73 12.53
N LEU A 148 -2.32 7.84 12.43
CA LEU A 148 -3.11 8.18 11.26
C LEU A 148 -2.43 9.35 10.56
N ARG A 149 -2.01 9.15 9.31
CA ARG A 149 -1.44 10.20 8.45
C ARG A 149 -2.36 10.50 7.30
N VAL A 150 -2.47 11.77 6.93
CA VAL A 150 -3.17 12.20 5.71
C VAL A 150 -2.14 12.75 4.74
N PHE A 151 -2.20 12.28 3.51
CA PHE A 151 -1.32 12.68 2.42
C PHE A 151 -2.09 13.37 1.30
N ASP A 152 -1.49 14.39 0.69
CA ASP A 152 -1.96 15.00 -0.56
C ASP A 152 -1.62 14.08 -1.74
N THR A 153 -2.66 13.63 -2.44
CA THR A 153 -2.58 12.72 -3.59
C THR A 153 -3.19 13.33 -4.85
N LYS A 154 -3.26 14.67 -4.97
CA LYS A 154 -3.72 15.36 -6.19
C LYS A 154 -3.02 14.83 -7.44
N ASN A 155 -1.71 14.59 -7.35
CA ASN A 155 -0.97 13.83 -8.35
C ASN A 155 -0.52 12.47 -7.78
N ILE A 156 -1.29 11.43 -8.07
CA ILE A 156 -1.13 10.09 -7.49
C ILE A 156 0.20 9.40 -7.87
N ILE A 157 0.87 9.81 -8.95
CA ILE A 157 2.16 9.20 -9.34
C ILE A 157 3.37 10.04 -8.93
N SER A 158 3.14 11.21 -8.31
CA SER A 158 4.19 12.12 -7.85
C SER A 158 4.62 11.78 -6.43
N LEU A 159 5.55 10.85 -6.30
CA LEU A 159 6.08 10.42 -5.01
C LEU A 159 7.36 11.18 -4.62
N PRO A 160 7.64 11.42 -3.33
CA PRO A 160 6.76 11.11 -2.19
C PRO A 160 5.57 12.05 -2.09
N TYR A 161 4.46 11.55 -1.57
CA TYR A 161 3.32 12.38 -1.18
C TYR A 161 3.67 13.27 -0.01
N LYS A 162 3.11 14.48 -0.04
CA LYS A 162 3.22 15.44 1.05
C LYS A 162 2.26 15.05 2.16
N MET A 163 2.77 14.77 3.36
CA MET A 163 1.94 14.65 4.55
C MET A 163 1.35 16.03 4.89
N ILE A 164 0.03 16.09 5.05
CA ILE A 164 -0.71 17.33 5.34
C ILE A 164 -1.36 17.31 6.72
N TYR A 165 -1.52 16.12 7.31
CA TYR A 165 -2.07 15.97 8.66
C TYR A 165 -1.56 14.68 9.32
N GLN A 166 -1.46 14.66 10.65
CA GLN A 166 -1.02 13.51 11.42
C GLN A 166 -1.67 13.48 12.81
N ILE A 167 -2.08 12.29 13.25
CA ILE A 167 -2.47 11.99 14.63
C ILE A 167 -1.54 10.88 15.13
N ILE A 168 -0.90 11.12 16.28
CA ILE A 168 0.00 10.17 16.93
C ILE A 168 -0.74 9.50 18.09
N ASN A 169 -0.36 8.26 18.43
CA ASN A 169 -0.95 7.47 19.50
C ASN A 169 -2.45 7.24 19.31
N VAL A 170 -2.80 6.90 18.08
CA VAL A 170 -4.11 6.38 17.73
C VAL A 170 -4.20 5.02 18.43
N THR A 171 -4.93 4.95 19.55
CA THR A 171 -5.16 3.67 20.24
C THR A 171 -5.99 2.77 19.32
N ASN A 172 -5.97 1.45 19.52
CA ASN A 172 -6.87 0.53 18.79
C ASN A 172 -8.38 0.90 18.90
N GLU A 173 -8.70 1.79 19.84
CA GLU A 173 -10.02 2.34 20.09
C GLU A 173 -10.32 3.60 19.28
N ALA A 174 -9.30 4.29 18.78
CA ALA A 174 -9.45 5.36 17.80
C ALA A 174 -9.17 4.80 16.41
N ALA A 175 -10.17 4.65 15.56
CA ALA A 175 -9.98 4.15 14.21
C ALA A 175 -10.51 5.18 13.21
N PHE A 176 -9.77 5.37 12.11
CA PHE A 176 -10.36 5.98 10.93
C PHE A 176 -11.65 5.23 10.59
N GLU A 177 -12.75 5.97 10.48
CA GLU A 177 -14.06 5.38 10.18
C GLU A 177 -14.38 5.55 8.71
N HIS A 178 -14.47 6.80 8.24
CA HIS A 178 -14.72 7.14 6.84
C HIS A 178 -14.40 8.61 6.55
N TRP A 179 -14.42 8.97 5.27
CA TRP A 179 -14.49 10.35 4.81
C TRP A 179 -15.95 10.77 4.71
N GLU A 180 -16.34 11.87 5.36
CA GLU A 180 -17.68 12.48 5.19
C GLU A 180 -17.73 13.26 3.86
N ASP A 181 -16.63 13.93 3.54
CA ASP A 181 -16.39 14.61 2.26
C ASP A 181 -14.87 14.66 1.96
N ASP A 182 -14.44 15.38 0.93
CA ASP A 182 -13.02 15.48 0.54
C ASP A 182 -12.10 16.21 1.52
N ASN A 183 -12.67 16.94 2.47
CA ASN A 183 -11.95 17.74 3.46
C ASN A 183 -12.31 17.34 4.90
N THR A 184 -13.30 16.48 5.11
CA THR A 184 -13.73 16.08 6.45
C THR A 184 -13.59 14.58 6.63
N MET A 185 -12.70 14.16 7.53
CA MET A 185 -12.61 12.78 7.97
C MET A 185 -13.30 12.57 9.32
N VAL A 186 -13.91 11.41 9.47
CA VAL A 186 -14.55 10.97 10.71
C VAL A 186 -13.67 9.92 11.35
N ILE A 187 -13.31 10.17 12.61
CA ILE A 187 -12.58 9.21 13.43
C ILE A 187 -13.40 8.87 14.67
N CYS A 188 -13.45 7.60 15.01
CA CYS A 188 -13.94 7.17 16.32
C CYS A 188 -12.79 7.36 17.33
N LYS A 189 -13.07 7.71 18.58
CA LYS A 189 -12.11 7.79 19.69
C LYS A 189 -12.74 7.08 20.88
N ASN A 190 -12.48 5.78 21.00
CA ASN A 190 -13.22 4.86 21.86
C ASN A 190 -14.66 4.72 21.35
N LYS A 191 -15.28 3.54 21.50
CA LYS A 191 -16.54 3.10 20.82
C LYS A 191 -17.78 4.00 20.96
N LYS A 192 -17.68 5.20 21.54
CA LYS A 192 -18.74 6.16 21.80
C LYS A 192 -18.46 7.59 21.36
N ASP A 193 -17.20 8.01 21.16
CA ASP A 193 -16.91 9.41 20.78
C ASP A 193 -16.50 9.48 19.31
N ILE A 194 -17.30 10.20 18.51
CA ILE A 194 -17.02 10.46 17.10
C ILE A 194 -16.47 11.87 16.97
N MET A 195 -15.32 12.02 16.32
CA MET A 195 -14.71 13.31 16.02
C MET A 195 -14.67 13.54 14.50
N ARG A 196 -15.02 14.76 14.09
CA ARG A 196 -14.89 15.24 12.71
C ARG A 196 -13.67 16.13 12.62
N ILE A 197 -12.80 15.87 11.66
CA ILE A 197 -11.55 16.60 11.48
C ILE A 197 -11.50 17.14 10.07
N GLY A 198 -11.36 18.46 9.95
CA GLY A 198 -11.11 19.16 8.69
C GLY A 198 -9.63 19.06 8.31
N VAL A 199 -9.34 18.62 7.08
CA VAL A 199 -7.99 18.39 6.52
C VAL A 199 -7.86 18.82 5.06
#